data_AF-A0A820I494-F1
#
_entry.id   AF-A0A820I494-F1
#
_cell.length_a   1.000
_cell.length_b   1.000
_cell.length_c   1.000
_cell.angle_alpha   90.00
_cell.angle_beta   90.00
_cell.angle_gamma   90.00
#
_symmetry.space_group_name_H-M   'P 1'
#
loop_
_entity.id
_entity.type
_entity.pdbx_description
1 polymer ?
#
loop_
_entity_poly.entity_id
_entity_poly.type
_entity_poly.pdbx_seq_one_letter_code
_entity_poly.pdbx_strand_id
1 'polypeptide(L)'
;MKPHKHGDDDDHEHHHCCGFMALEQGLGHEDLDKIMRNPQPLNFTFEMLQVLRPGEFEKDTYLLNDEEKTRQIPELKLAGNNLYNAAKYDEAAGKYGQALQFFEELMLNEKPNDVDWRELDLQRRPLLLNFVQCQLKLGDFYSAIEHSTTVL
;
A
#
# COMPACT_ATOMS: atom_id res chain seq x y z
N MET A 1 58.54 -6.04 -33.61
CA MET A 1 57.35 -6.65 -32.98
C MET A 1 56.67 -5.59 -32.13
N LYS A 2 55.40 -5.31 -32.39
CA LYS A 2 54.60 -4.28 -31.72
C LYS A 2 54.17 -4.76 -30.33
N PRO A 3 54.22 -3.93 -29.27
CA PRO A 3 53.43 -4.19 -28.06
C PRO A 3 51.97 -3.75 -28.29
N HIS A 4 51.06 -4.67 -28.00
CA HIS A 4 49.61 -4.51 -28.12
C HIS A 4 49.03 -3.61 -27.02
N LYS A 5 48.00 -2.85 -27.40
CA LYS A 5 47.27 -1.83 -26.64
C LYS A 5 46.42 -2.40 -25.49
N HIS A 6 46.15 -1.51 -24.54
CA HIS A 6 45.19 -1.58 -23.45
C HIS A 6 43.87 -2.24 -23.85
N GLY A 7 43.36 -3.11 -22.97
CA GLY A 7 41.95 -3.42 -22.87
C GLY A 7 41.36 -2.44 -21.87
N ASP A 8 40.49 -1.56 -22.36
CA ASP A 8 39.65 -0.71 -21.53
C ASP A 8 38.49 -1.57 -21.00
N ASP A 9 38.23 -1.42 -19.70
CA ASP A 9 37.17 -2.05 -18.94
C ASP A 9 35.78 -1.57 -19.41
N ASP A 10 34.93 -2.49 -19.85
CA ASP A 10 33.49 -2.25 -20.11
C ASP A 10 32.71 -2.32 -18.78
N ASP A 11 32.71 -1.23 -18.02
CA ASP A 11 31.73 -0.99 -16.96
C ASP A 11 30.49 -0.31 -17.58
N HIS A 12 29.52 -1.12 -17.98
CA HIS A 12 28.17 -0.65 -18.33
C HIS A 12 27.42 -0.24 -17.07
N GLU A 13 27.73 0.95 -16.56
CA GLU A 13 26.93 1.66 -15.56
C GLU A 13 25.55 1.95 -16.18
N HIS A 14 24.54 1.18 -15.77
CA HIS A 14 23.13 1.42 -16.10
C HIS A 14 22.69 2.73 -15.44
N HIS A 15 22.99 3.86 -16.08
CA HIS A 15 22.57 5.19 -15.66
C HIS A 15 21.06 5.31 -15.79
N HIS A 16 20.35 5.14 -14.66
CA HIS A 16 18.90 5.30 -14.53
C HIS A 16 18.54 6.77 -14.84
N CYS A 17 18.36 7.08 -16.11
CA CYS A 17 18.12 8.41 -16.66
C CYS A 17 16.66 8.86 -16.48
N CYS A 18 16.12 8.78 -15.25
CA CYS A 18 14.78 9.30 -14.95
C CYS A 18 14.83 10.78 -14.51
N GLY A 19 15.96 11.26 -13.98
CA GLY A 19 16.11 12.66 -13.56
C GLY A 19 16.29 13.66 -14.71
N PHE A 20 16.84 13.23 -15.84
CA PHE A 20 17.17 14.13 -16.95
C PHE A 20 15.93 14.53 -17.78
N MET A 21 14.97 13.61 -17.97
CA MET A 21 13.70 13.92 -18.67
C MET A 21 12.81 14.91 -17.91
N ALA A 22 12.82 14.88 -16.57
CA ALA A 22 12.10 15.84 -15.74
C ALA A 22 12.64 17.28 -15.89
N LEU A 23 13.93 17.43 -16.18
CA LEU A 23 14.56 18.72 -16.42
C LEU A 23 14.14 19.34 -17.77
N GLU A 24 13.92 18.51 -18.79
CA GLU A 24 13.49 18.95 -20.13
C GLU A 24 11.99 19.22 -20.22
N GLN A 25 11.15 18.35 -19.64
CA GLN A 25 9.68 18.44 -19.78
C GLN A 25 9.00 19.24 -18.66
N GLY A 26 9.69 19.45 -17.53
CA GLY A 26 9.09 20.02 -16.33
C GLY A 26 8.21 19.03 -15.58
N LEU A 27 7.96 19.30 -14.30
CA LEU A 27 7.05 18.57 -13.41
C LEU A 27 5.57 18.90 -13.67
N GLY A 28 5.27 19.79 -14.60
CA GLY A 28 3.92 20.30 -14.83
C GLY A 28 3.48 21.37 -13.81
N HIS A 29 4.42 21.86 -13.02
CA HIS A 29 4.22 22.90 -12.01
C HIS A 29 5.19 24.04 -12.27
N GLU A 30 4.70 25.15 -12.83
CA GLU A 30 5.53 26.23 -13.38
C GLU A 30 6.48 26.85 -12.33
N ASP A 31 6.06 26.89 -11.06
CA ASP A 31 6.84 27.37 -9.94
C ASP A 31 7.98 26.41 -9.56
N LEU A 32 7.69 25.12 -9.44
CA LEU A 32 8.70 24.09 -9.17
C LEU A 32 9.68 23.95 -10.34
N ASP A 33 9.20 24.07 -11.58
CA ASP A 33 10.02 24.01 -12.79
C ASP A 33 11.03 25.16 -12.84
N LYS A 34 10.65 26.35 -12.38
CA LYS A 34 11.57 27.49 -12.25
C LYS A 34 12.67 27.22 -11.23
N ILE A 35 12.32 26.61 -10.09
CA ILE A 35 13.29 26.23 -9.05
C ILE A 35 14.23 25.13 -9.56
N MET A 36 13.73 24.15 -10.32
CA MET A 36 14.55 23.09 -10.90
C MET A 36 15.50 23.60 -12.00
N ARG A 37 15.02 24.47 -12.89
CA ARG A 37 15.84 25.08 -13.96
C ARG A 37 16.91 26.01 -13.42
N ASN A 38 16.66 26.66 -12.30
CA ASN A 38 17.60 27.56 -11.65
C ASN A 38 17.64 27.27 -10.14
N PRO A 39 18.40 26.24 -9.70
CA PRO A 39 18.47 25.86 -8.30
C PRO A 39 18.89 27.03 -7.41
N GLN A 40 18.11 27.26 -6.35
CA GLN A 40 18.37 28.32 -5.38
C GLN A 40 18.39 27.73 -3.96
N PRO A 41 19.11 28.35 -3.01
CA PRO A 41 19.02 27.97 -1.60
C PRO A 41 17.58 28.10 -1.09
N LEU A 42 17.02 27.00 -0.59
CA LEU A 42 15.68 26.97 0.00
C LEU A 42 15.78 26.98 1.52
N ASN A 43 14.93 27.79 2.17
CA ASN A 43 14.79 27.82 3.61
C ASN A 43 13.47 27.17 4.00
N PHE A 44 13.54 26.06 4.72
CA PHE A 44 12.38 25.39 5.29
C PHE A 44 12.38 25.58 6.80
N THR A 45 11.24 25.96 7.37
CA THR A 45 11.04 26.02 8.81
C THR A 45 10.10 24.90 9.20
N PHE A 46 10.58 23.99 10.06
CA PHE A 46 9.80 22.88 10.57
C PHE A 46 9.40 23.17 12.01
N GLU A 47 8.12 22.96 12.34
CA GLU A 47 7.59 23.02 13.70
C GLU A 47 7.26 21.60 14.16
N MET A 48 7.76 21.22 15.35
CA MET A 48 7.45 19.93 15.95
C MET A 48 6.11 20.00 16.66
N LEU A 49 5.10 19.31 16.13
CA LEU A 49 3.77 19.28 16.72
C LEU A 49 3.64 18.26 17.87
N GLN A 50 4.26 17.09 17.72
CA GLN A 50 4.16 15.99 18.68
C GLN A 50 5.39 15.09 18.63
N VAL A 51 5.73 14.48 19.78
CA VAL A 51 6.72 13.40 19.88
C VAL A 51 6.00 12.13 20.33
N LEU A 52 6.13 11.06 19.56
CA LEU A 52 5.53 9.75 19.85
C LEU A 52 6.61 8.82 20.41
N ARG A 53 6.26 8.02 21.42
CA ARG A 53 7.15 6.95 21.91
C ARG A 53 7.23 5.81 20.89
N PRO A 54 8.30 4.99 20.92
CA PRO A 54 8.36 3.78 20.12
C PRO A 54 7.09 2.93 20.31
N GLY A 55 6.38 2.67 19.21
CA GLY A 55 5.11 1.92 19.21
C GLY A 55 3.84 2.78 19.28
N GLU A 56 3.92 4.08 19.58
CA GLU A 56 2.76 5.00 19.50
C GLU A 56 2.55 5.54 18.08
N PHE A 57 3.58 5.45 17.23
CA PHE A 57 3.46 5.81 15.83
C PHE A 57 2.81 4.67 15.05
N GLU A 58 1.57 4.90 14.65
CA GLU A 58 0.89 4.09 13.65
C GLU A 58 1.18 4.72 12.28
N LYS A 59 1.89 3.98 11.42
CA LYS A 59 2.10 4.40 10.03
C LYS A 59 0.75 4.48 9.34
N ASP A 60 0.58 5.50 8.49
CA ASP A 60 -0.56 5.52 7.58
C ASP A 60 -0.58 4.24 6.73
N THR A 61 -1.78 3.74 6.45
CA THR A 61 -1.97 2.45 5.76
C THR A 61 -1.24 2.35 4.42
N TYR A 62 -1.14 3.47 3.69
CA TYR A 62 -0.44 3.57 2.41
C TYR A 62 1.10 3.53 2.52
N LEU A 63 1.65 3.69 3.72
CA LEU A 63 3.10 3.62 3.99
C LEU A 63 3.54 2.23 4.47
N LEU A 64 2.60 1.31 4.67
CA LEU A 64 2.90 -0.05 5.11
C LEU A 64 3.48 -0.88 3.96
N ASN A 65 4.54 -1.63 4.25
CA ASN A 65 5.03 -2.66 3.34
C ASN A 65 4.21 -3.96 3.45
N ASP A 66 4.46 -4.92 2.56
CA ASP A 66 3.68 -6.16 2.47
C ASP A 66 3.77 -7.03 3.74
N GLU A 67 4.92 -7.07 4.40
CA GLU A 67 5.11 -7.81 5.66
C GLU A 67 4.33 -7.14 6.81
N GLU A 68 4.38 -5.81 6.89
CA GLU A 68 3.63 -5.02 7.87
C GLU A 68 2.11 -5.19 7.68
N LYS A 69 1.61 -5.15 6.44
CA LYS A 69 0.20 -5.43 6.10
C LYS A 69 -0.21 -6.84 6.53
N THR A 70 0.60 -7.84 6.17
CA THR A 70 0.36 -9.24 6.53
C THR A 70 0.25 -9.42 8.04
N ARG A 71 1.10 -8.73 8.82
CA ARG A 71 1.05 -8.78 10.29
C ARG A 71 -0.18 -8.10 10.88
N GLN A 72 -0.70 -7.04 10.26
CA GLN A 72 -1.88 -6.33 10.75
C GLN A 72 -3.20 -7.05 10.45
N ILE A 73 -3.28 -7.85 9.38
CA ILE A 73 -4.52 -8.56 8.99
C ILE A 73 -5.14 -9.37 10.16
N PRO A 74 -4.40 -10.21 10.91
CA PRO A 74 -4.94 -10.92 12.06
C PRO A 74 -5.45 -10.00 13.18
N GLU A 75 -4.77 -8.89 13.42
CA GLU A 75 -5.14 -7.91 14.46
C GLU A 75 -6.45 -7.20 14.10
N LEU A 76 -6.58 -6.76 12.84
CA LEU A 76 -7.79 -6.15 12.31
C LEU A 76 -8.98 -7.14 12.33
N LYS A 77 -8.74 -8.39 11.96
CA LYS A 77 -9.75 -9.46 12.05
C LYS A 77 -10.23 -9.66 13.49
N LEU A 78 -9.30 -9.72 14.45
CA LEU A 78 -9.65 -9.89 15.87
C LEU A 78 -10.41 -8.67 16.40
N ALA A 79 -9.97 -7.45 16.06
CA ALA A 79 -10.64 -6.22 16.43
C ALA A 79 -12.07 -6.16 15.85
N GLY A 80 -12.23 -6.50 14.58
CA GLY A 80 -13.53 -6.61 13.92
C GLY A 80 -14.45 -7.63 14.60
N ASN A 81 -13.92 -8.81 14.96
CA ASN A 81 -14.68 -9.84 15.68
C ASN A 81 -15.18 -9.33 17.04
N ASN A 82 -14.33 -8.62 17.78
CA ASN A 82 -14.69 -8.05 19.08
C ASN A 82 -15.78 -6.98 18.95
N LEU A 83 -15.67 -6.09 17.96
CA LEU A 83 -16.68 -5.07 17.66
C LEU A 83 -18.01 -5.69 17.22
N TYR A 84 -17.95 -6.74 16.39
CA TYR A 84 -19.13 -7.47 15.93
C TYR A 84 -19.88 -8.11 17.10
N ASN A 85 -19.16 -8.75 18.03
CA ASN A 85 -19.73 -9.33 19.24
C ASN A 85 -20.37 -8.28 20.16
N ALA A 86 -19.86 -7.04 20.13
CA ALA A 86 -20.44 -5.90 20.82
C ALA A 86 -21.60 -5.22 20.06
N ALA A 87 -22.08 -5.83 18.97
CA ALA A 87 -23.12 -5.30 18.08
C ALA A 87 -22.78 -3.95 17.42
N LYS A 88 -21.49 -3.60 17.37
CA LYS A 88 -20.97 -2.39 16.69
C LYS A 88 -20.65 -2.72 15.23
N TYR A 89 -21.67 -3.01 14.45
CA TYR A 89 -21.52 -3.57 13.11
C TYR A 89 -20.80 -2.63 12.13
N ASP A 90 -21.01 -1.32 12.24
CA ASP A 90 -20.36 -0.32 11.39
C ASP A 90 -18.84 -0.25 11.66
N GLU A 91 -18.45 -0.14 12.93
CA GLU A 91 -17.04 -0.17 13.34
C GLU A 91 -16.37 -1.50 12.96
N ALA A 92 -17.08 -2.62 13.12
CA ALA A 92 -16.59 -3.94 12.73
C ALA A 92 -16.39 -4.05 11.22
N ALA A 93 -17.33 -3.53 10.42
CA ALA A 93 -17.22 -3.49 8.97
C ALA A 93 -15.99 -2.68 8.54
N GLY A 94 -15.72 -1.54 9.18
CA GLY A 94 -14.51 -0.75 8.93
C GLY A 94 -13.22 -1.55 9.13
N LYS A 95 -13.13 -2.32 10.23
CA LYS A 95 -11.95 -3.17 10.50
C LYS A 95 -11.79 -4.32 9.50
N TYR A 96 -12.88 -4.99 9.13
CA TYR A 96 -12.83 -6.02 8.11
C TYR A 96 -12.49 -5.45 6.73
N GLY A 97 -13.08 -4.31 6.36
CA GLY A 97 -12.81 -3.61 5.10
C GLY A 97 -11.34 -3.23 4.94
N GLN A 98 -10.72 -2.68 6.00
CA GLN A 98 -9.29 -2.36 5.99
C GLN A 98 -8.41 -3.60 5.76
N ALA A 99 -8.73 -4.72 6.42
CA ALA A 99 -7.98 -5.96 6.21
C ALA A 99 -8.24 -6.59 4.82
N LEU A 100 -9.44 -6.43 4.26
CA LEU A 100 -9.75 -6.83 2.88
C LEU A 100 -8.94 -6.02 1.86
N GLN A 101 -8.80 -4.71 2.07
CA GLN A 101 -7.96 -3.85 1.23
C GLN A 101 -6.50 -4.32 1.25
N PHE A 102 -5.95 -4.68 2.42
CA PHE A 102 -4.61 -5.24 2.49
C PHE A 102 -4.47 -6.56 1.71
N PHE A 103 -5.47 -7.45 1.78
CA PHE A 103 -5.46 -8.65 0.94
C PHE A 103 -5.47 -8.30 -0.55
N GLU A 104 -6.29 -7.34 -0.98
CA GLU A 104 -6.35 -6.92 -2.38
C GLU A 104 -5.00 -6.39 -2.88
N GLU A 105 -4.34 -5.54 -2.09
CA GLU A 105 -3.02 -5.01 -2.41
C GLU A 105 -1.94 -6.10 -2.46
N LEU A 106 -1.94 -7.03 -1.50
CA LEU A 106 -1.00 -8.17 -1.50
C LEU A 106 -1.24 -9.09 -2.71
N MET A 107 -2.51 -9.38 -3.03
CA MET A 107 -2.88 -10.22 -4.15
C MET A 107 -2.55 -9.60 -5.52
N LEU A 108 -2.42 -8.27 -5.62
CA LEU A 108 -1.96 -7.59 -6.85
C LEU A 108 -0.48 -7.86 -7.15
N ASN A 109 0.33 -8.13 -6.12
CA ASN A 109 1.74 -8.48 -6.28
C ASN A 109 1.92 -9.95 -6.70
N GLU A 110 0.88 -10.77 -6.54
CA GLU A 110 0.91 -12.19 -6.84
C GLU A 110 0.29 -12.52 -8.20
N LYS A 111 0.80 -13.59 -8.84
CA LYS A 111 0.23 -14.06 -10.10
C LYS A 111 -1.15 -14.67 -9.86
N PRO A 112 -2.21 -14.24 -10.58
CA PRO A 112 -3.54 -14.81 -10.41
C PRO A 112 -3.55 -16.33 -10.59
N ASN A 113 -4.23 -17.03 -9.67
CA ASN A 113 -4.34 -18.49 -9.60
C ASN A 113 -3.07 -19.27 -9.26
N ASP A 114 -1.96 -18.61 -8.95
CA ASP A 114 -0.78 -19.30 -8.41
C ASP A 114 -1.01 -19.73 -6.96
N VAL A 115 -0.08 -20.53 -6.42
CA VAL A 115 -0.19 -21.10 -5.07
C VAL A 115 -0.31 -20.00 -4.01
N ASP A 116 0.55 -18.99 -4.07
CA ASP A 116 0.57 -17.90 -3.09
C ASP A 116 -0.68 -17.02 -3.19
N TRP A 117 -1.13 -16.71 -4.42
CA TRP A 117 -2.39 -15.99 -4.65
C TRP A 117 -3.60 -16.73 -4.09
N ARG A 118 -3.66 -18.06 -4.29
CA ARG A 118 -4.76 -18.90 -3.79
C ARG A 118 -4.77 -18.99 -2.28
N GLU A 119 -3.61 -19.05 -1.65
CA GLU A 119 -3.50 -19.05 -0.19
C GLU A 119 -4.02 -17.73 0.39
N LEU A 120 -3.65 -16.58 -0.20
CA LEU A 120 -4.19 -15.28 0.18
C LEU A 120 -5.72 -15.22 -0.01
N ASP A 121 -6.24 -15.71 -1.14
CA ASP A 121 -7.68 -15.75 -1.42
C ASP A 121 -8.45 -16.63 -0.41
N LEU A 122 -7.91 -17.80 -0.06
CA LEU A 122 -8.50 -18.69 0.96
C LEU A 122 -8.60 -18.00 2.32
N GLN A 123 -7.62 -17.19 2.69
CA GLN A 123 -7.63 -16.43 3.94
C GLN A 123 -8.54 -15.19 3.88
N ARG A 124 -8.66 -14.57 2.70
CA ARG A 124 -9.53 -13.41 2.45
C ARG A 124 -11.01 -13.76 2.56
N ARG A 125 -11.43 -14.92 2.02
CA ARG A 125 -12.84 -15.37 1.99
C ARG A 125 -13.58 -15.32 3.35
N PRO A 126 -13.08 -15.90 4.46
CA PRO A 126 -13.77 -15.82 5.75
C PRO A 126 -13.89 -14.39 6.28
N LEU A 127 -12.92 -13.52 5.98
CA LEU A 127 -12.99 -12.11 6.35
C LEU A 127 -14.07 -11.38 5.53
N LEU A 128 -14.18 -11.69 4.23
CA LEU A 128 -15.21 -11.14 3.36
C LEU A 128 -16.61 -11.56 3.81
N LEU A 129 -16.79 -12.81 4.22
CA LEU A 129 -18.05 -13.29 4.81
C LEU A 129 -18.41 -12.54 6.10
N ASN A 130 -17.43 -12.25 6.97
CA ASN A 130 -17.66 -11.45 8.17
C ASN A 130 -18.07 -10.00 7.83
N PHE A 131 -17.45 -9.40 6.81
CA PHE A 131 -17.79 -8.07 6.32
C PHE A 131 -19.23 -8.02 5.77
N VAL A 132 -19.58 -8.96 4.88
CA VAL A 132 -20.95 -9.11 4.36
C VAL A 132 -21.95 -9.31 5.49
N GLN A 133 -21.59 -10.09 6.51
CA GLN A 133 -22.45 -10.29 7.67
C GLN A 133 -22.72 -8.98 8.42
N CYS A 134 -21.73 -8.08 8.55
CA CYS A 134 -21.97 -6.72 9.07
C CYS A 134 -22.95 -5.93 8.19
N GLN A 135 -22.77 -5.95 6.87
CA GLN A 135 -23.65 -5.24 5.92
C GLN A 135 -25.10 -5.71 6.04
N LEU A 136 -25.31 -7.03 6.14
CA LEU A 136 -26.64 -7.61 6.37
C LEU A 136 -27.26 -7.14 7.69
N LYS A 137 -26.45 -6.99 8.75
CA LYS A 137 -26.93 -6.48 10.05
C LYS A 137 -27.29 -4.99 10.01
N LEU A 138 -26.61 -4.21 9.16
CA LEU A 138 -26.89 -2.80 8.93
C LEU A 138 -28.05 -2.55 7.95
N GLY A 139 -28.56 -3.61 7.29
CA GLY A 139 -29.62 -3.51 6.29
C GLY A 139 -29.13 -3.02 4.92
N ASP A 140 -27.83 -3.03 4.67
CA ASP A 140 -27.23 -2.70 3.37
C ASP A 140 -27.16 -3.95 2.48
N PHE A 141 -28.32 -4.35 1.96
CA PHE A 141 -28.46 -5.56 1.17
C PHE A 141 -27.84 -5.46 -0.22
N TYR A 142 -27.68 -4.26 -0.77
CA TYR A 142 -27.06 -4.06 -2.08
C TYR A 142 -25.56 -4.32 -2.02
N SER A 143 -24.87 -3.71 -1.05
CA SER A 143 -23.45 -3.97 -0.85
C SER A 143 -23.20 -5.43 -0.47
N ALA A 144 -24.08 -6.07 0.31
CA ALA A 144 -23.97 -7.47 0.66
C ALA A 144 -24.02 -8.41 -0.57
N ILE A 145 -24.94 -8.15 -1.53
CA ILE A 145 -25.07 -8.96 -2.75
C ILE A 145 -23.83 -8.82 -3.63
N GLU A 146 -23.33 -7.59 -3.83
CA GLU A 146 -22.14 -7.33 -4.63
C GLU A 146 -20.93 -8.11 -4.09
N HIS A 147 -20.65 -7.99 -2.79
CA HIS A 147 -19.52 -8.66 -2.16
C HIS A 147 -19.68 -10.18 -2.06
N SER A 148 -20.92 -10.70 -1.93
CA SER A 148 -21.19 -12.15 -1.90
C SER A 148 -21.00 -12.81 -3.26
N THR A 149 -21.25 -12.09 -4.35
CA THR A 149 -21.08 -12.61 -5.71
C THR A 149 -19.61 -12.76 -6.07
N THR A 150 -18.71 -12.00 -5.43
CA THR A 150 -17.25 -12.12 -5.56
C THR A 150 -16.68 -13.34 -4.81
N VAL A 151 -17.41 -13.90 -3.83
CA VAL A 151 -17.00 -15.09 -3.07
C VAL A 151 -17.37 -16.40 -3.77
N LEU A 152 -18.43 -16.40 -4.58
CA LEU A 152 -18.99 -17.56 -5.29
C LEU A 152 -18.35 -17.74 -6.68
#